data_AF-A0A1X0MYT7-F1
#
_entry.id   AF-A0A1X0MYT7-F1
#
_cell.length_a   1.000
_cell.length_b   1.000
_cell.length_c   1.000
_cell.angle_alpha   90.00
_cell.angle_beta   90.00
_cell.angle_gamma   90.00
#
_symmetry.space_group_name_H-M   'P 1'
#
loop_
_entity.id
_entity.type
_entity.pdbx_description
1 polymer ?
#
loop_
_entity_poly.entity_id
_entity_poly.type
_entity_poly.pdbx_seq_one_letter_code
_entity_poly.pdbx_strand_id
1 'polypeptide(L)'
;MSYGFLSGFIYDVADSVGEFLSDEQKRELPPPSLEEIVKTYIDKRNLLSAFCLRLQIKKYIKEYTSPHGLEYVDPPFNQETSFPEDYFEGDLYVFLTNTLTFLNREIKARRLAFFRKLMYRN
;
A
#
# COMPACT_ATOMS: atom_id res chain seq x y z
N MET A 1 -0.05 15.37 -10.12
CA MET A 1 1.20 14.65 -9.73
C MET A 1 1.16 13.23 -10.26
N SER A 2 2.27 12.75 -10.83
CA SER A 2 2.45 11.29 -11.03
C SER A 2 2.44 10.62 -9.65
N TYR A 3 1.90 9.41 -9.53
CA TYR A 3 1.92 8.62 -8.29
C TYR A 3 1.12 9.14 -7.07
N GLY A 4 0.12 10.02 -7.24
CA GLY A 4 -0.64 10.56 -6.09
C GLY A 4 -1.35 9.55 -5.18
N PHE A 5 -1.84 8.42 -5.71
CA PHE A 5 -2.43 7.36 -4.87
C PHE A 5 -1.35 6.56 -4.14
N LEU A 6 -0.21 6.31 -4.78
CA LEU A 6 0.93 5.64 -4.15
C LEU A 6 1.57 6.52 -3.07
N SER A 7 1.70 7.82 -3.32
CA SER A 7 2.13 8.79 -2.31
C SER A 7 1.14 8.84 -1.13
N GLY A 8 -0.17 8.97 -1.39
CA GLY A 8 -1.16 8.93 -0.32
C GLY A 8 -1.21 7.59 0.42
N PHE A 9 -0.85 6.47 -0.23
CA PHE A 9 -0.76 5.17 0.42
C PHE A 9 0.48 5.06 1.31
N ILE A 10 1.65 5.52 0.86
CA ILE A 10 2.86 5.40 1.67
C ILE A 10 2.78 6.25 2.94
N TYR A 11 2.12 7.41 2.88
CA TYR A 11 1.83 8.21 4.07
C TYR A 11 0.84 7.52 5.03
N ASP A 12 -0.18 6.81 4.52
CA ASP A 12 -1.06 6.00 5.36
C ASP A 12 -0.30 4.85 6.04
N VAL A 13 0.67 4.25 5.33
CA VAL A 13 1.54 3.19 5.88
C VAL A 13 2.42 3.78 6.98
N ALA A 14 3.06 4.92 6.73
CA ALA A 14 3.91 5.62 7.69
C ALA A 14 3.15 5.96 8.98
N ASP A 15 1.93 6.50 8.85
CA ASP A 15 1.03 6.77 9.97
C ASP A 15 0.67 5.47 10.73
N SER A 16 0.36 4.40 9.99
CA SER A 16 -0.05 3.11 10.58
C SER A 16 1.07 2.41 11.35
N VAL A 17 2.32 2.50 10.89
CA VAL A 17 3.48 1.92 11.60
C VAL A 17 4.06 2.87 12.66
N GLY A 18 3.44 4.04 12.84
CA GLY A 18 3.87 5.04 13.79
C GLY A 18 5.19 5.71 13.42
N GLU A 19 5.55 5.79 12.12
CA GLU A 19 6.81 6.38 11.66
C GLU A 19 7.00 7.81 12.17
N PHE A 20 5.89 8.54 12.35
CA PHE A 20 5.88 9.91 12.85
C PHE A 20 5.77 10.03 14.38
N LEU A 21 5.73 8.92 15.11
CA LEU A 21 5.63 8.88 16.57
C LEU A 21 7.02 8.78 17.23
N SER A 22 7.14 9.24 18.48
CA SER A 22 8.37 9.05 19.25
C SER A 22 8.57 7.58 19.64
N ASP A 23 9.82 7.19 19.93
CA ASP A 23 10.16 5.82 20.36
C ASP A 23 9.41 5.36 21.62
N GLU A 24 8.97 6.31 22.45
CA GLU A 24 8.17 6.05 23.65
C GLU A 24 6.73 5.70 23.28
N GLN A 25 6.15 6.38 22.27
CA GLN A 25 4.80 6.15 21.76
C GLN A 25 4.71 4.86 20.93
N LYS A 26 5.78 4.48 20.23
CA LYS A 26 5.86 3.25 19.43
C LYS A 26 5.75 1.96 20.26
N ARG A 27 5.97 2.01 21.58
CA ARG A 27 6.01 0.82 22.46
C ARG A 27 4.65 0.28 22.88
N GLU A 28 3.57 1.00 22.59
CA GLU A 28 2.26 0.68 23.18
C GLU A 28 1.49 -0.43 22.43
N LEU A 29 1.77 -0.67 21.13
CA LEU A 29 1.13 -1.72 20.33
C LEU A 29 2.06 -2.24 19.21
N PRO A 30 1.97 -3.52 18.81
CA PRO A 30 2.67 -4.00 17.63
C PRO A 30 2.14 -3.29 16.36
N PRO A 31 3.00 -2.94 15.39
CA PRO A 31 2.55 -2.30 14.16
C PRO A 31 1.60 -3.23 13.39
N PRO A 32 0.57 -2.68 12.72
CA PRO A 32 -0.37 -3.48 11.94
C PRO A 32 0.32 -4.15 10.76
N SER A 33 -0.19 -5.31 10.36
CA SER A 33 0.32 -6.02 9.18
C SER A 33 0.02 -5.25 7.88
N LEU A 34 0.85 -5.45 6.85
CA LEU A 34 0.61 -4.85 5.53
C LEU A 34 -0.76 -5.24 4.94
N GLU A 35 -1.24 -6.45 5.22
CA GLU A 35 -2.58 -6.88 4.80
C GLU A 35 -3.68 -6.03 5.45
N GLU A 36 -3.56 -5.73 6.75
CA GLU A 36 -4.51 -4.87 7.47
C GLU A 36 -4.48 -3.43 6.96
N ILE A 37 -3.29 -2.88 6.75
CA ILE A 37 -3.14 -1.52 6.19
C ILE A 37 -3.83 -1.42 4.83
N VAL A 38 -3.64 -2.41 3.96
CA VAL A 38 -4.31 -2.47 2.65
C VAL A 38 -5.83 -2.54 2.80
N LYS A 39 -6.36 -3.35 3.73
CA LYS A 39 -7.81 -3.42 3.98
C LYS A 39 -8.35 -2.07 4.42
N THR A 40 -7.71 -1.44 5.41
CA THR A 40 -8.08 -0.13 5.93
C THR A 40 -8.03 0.96 4.86
N TYR A 41 -7.03 0.94 3.98
CA TYR A 41 -6.96 1.87 2.85
C TYR A 41 -8.20 1.74 1.94
N ILE A 42 -8.60 0.50 1.60
CA ILE A 42 -9.77 0.28 0.74
C ILE A 42 -11.07 0.69 1.45
N ASP A 43 -11.17 0.46 2.76
CA ASP A 43 -12.32 0.89 3.56
C ASP A 43 -12.44 2.42 3.60
N LYS A 44 -11.32 3.13 3.80
CA LYS A 44 -11.28 4.61 3.83
C LYS A 44 -11.50 5.24 2.46
N ARG A 45 -10.88 4.69 1.41
CA ARG A 45 -10.77 5.35 0.09
C ARG A 45 -11.54 4.69 -1.04
N ASN A 46 -12.24 3.57 -0.79
CA ASN A 46 -13.01 2.77 -1.75
C ASN A 46 -12.20 1.96 -2.78
N LEU A 47 -12.92 1.12 -3.54
CA LEU A 47 -12.37 0.16 -4.49
C LEU A 47 -11.77 0.79 -5.75
N LEU A 48 -12.22 1.99 -6.15
CA LEU A 48 -11.65 2.73 -7.28
C LEU A 48 -10.24 3.23 -6.92
N SER A 49 -10.08 3.81 -5.74
CA SER A 49 -8.77 4.26 -5.24
C SER A 49 -7.78 3.10 -5.10
N ALA A 50 -8.27 1.92 -4.71
CA ALA A 50 -7.47 0.68 -4.67
C ALA A 50 -6.99 0.27 -6.08
N PHE A 51 -7.86 0.38 -7.08
CA PHE A 51 -7.52 0.08 -8.46
C PHE A 51 -6.49 1.07 -9.03
N CYS A 52 -6.63 2.36 -8.74
CA CYS A 52 -5.67 3.39 -9.13
C CYS A 52 -4.31 3.20 -8.45
N LEU A 53 -4.28 2.91 -7.14
CA LEU A 53 -3.06 2.55 -6.41
C LEU A 53 -2.35 1.37 -7.07
N ARG A 54 -3.08 0.29 -7.35
CA ARG A 54 -2.55 -0.89 -8.03
C ARG A 54 -1.87 -0.55 -9.38
N LEU A 55 -2.50 0.32 -10.18
CA LEU A 55 -1.92 0.75 -11.46
C LEU A 55 -0.64 1.58 -11.25
N GLN A 56 -0.64 2.46 -10.25
CA GLN A 56 0.51 3.29 -9.93
C GLN A 56 1.68 2.46 -9.41
N ILE A 57 1.46 1.47 -8.54
CA ILE A 57 2.54 0.57 -8.08
C ILE A 57 3.16 -0.18 -9.26
N LYS A 58 2.33 -0.75 -10.15
CA LYS A 58 2.84 -1.45 -11.35
C LYS A 58 3.65 -0.54 -12.27
N LYS A 59 3.18 0.69 -12.47
CA LYS A 59 3.89 1.69 -13.26
C LYS A 59 5.23 2.03 -12.62
N TYR A 60 5.24 2.25 -11.30
CA TYR A 60 6.45 2.60 -10.54
C TYR A 60 7.51 1.51 -10.65
N ILE A 61 7.15 0.27 -10.33
CA ILE A 61 8.05 -0.89 -10.45
C ILE A 61 8.63 -0.96 -11.87
N LYS A 62 7.79 -0.85 -12.90
CA LYS A 62 8.25 -0.94 -14.29
C LYS A 62 9.25 0.16 -14.66
N GLU A 63 9.05 1.38 -14.17
CA GLU A 63 9.85 2.55 -14.54
C GLU A 63 11.17 2.64 -13.78
N TYR A 64 11.21 2.17 -12.53
CA TYR A 64 12.34 2.41 -11.62
C TYR A 64 13.05 1.15 -11.12
N THR A 65 12.73 -0.03 -11.66
CA THR A 65 13.55 -1.23 -11.44
C THR A 65 14.84 -1.14 -12.25
N SER A 66 15.96 -1.21 -11.55
CA SER A 66 17.30 -1.33 -12.12
C SER A 66 17.88 -2.75 -11.86
N PRO A 67 19.04 -3.10 -12.43
CA PRO A 67 19.72 -4.36 -12.12
C PRO A 67 20.07 -4.55 -10.64
N HIS A 68 20.07 -3.47 -9.85
CA HIS A 68 20.38 -3.48 -8.42
C HIS A 68 19.15 -3.53 -7.52
N GLY A 69 17.94 -3.48 -8.09
CA GLY A 69 16.69 -3.48 -7.34
C GLY A 69 15.78 -2.31 -7.72
N LEU A 70 14.74 -2.10 -6.93
CA LEU A 70 13.82 -0.99 -7.14
C LEU A 70 14.30 0.26 -6.41
N GLU A 71 14.47 1.36 -7.13
CA GLU A 71 14.98 2.61 -6.57
C GLU A 71 13.89 3.40 -5.83
N TYR A 72 14.29 4.18 -4.82
CA TYR A 72 13.45 5.17 -4.15
C TYR A 72 13.54 6.50 -4.93
N VAL A 73 12.49 6.84 -5.68
CA VAL A 73 12.41 8.03 -6.53
C VAL A 73 11.27 8.93 -6.05
N ASP A 74 11.59 10.21 -5.88
CA ASP A 74 10.63 11.24 -5.48
C ASP A 74 9.94 11.89 -6.70
N PRO A 75 8.60 11.93 -6.77
CA PRO A 75 7.62 11.21 -5.94
C PRO A 75 7.41 9.76 -6.43
N PRO A 76 7.00 8.83 -5.53
CA PRO A 76 6.33 9.08 -4.25
C PRO A 76 7.18 8.90 -3.00
N PHE A 77 8.47 8.56 -3.14
CA PHE A 77 9.33 8.29 -2.01
C PHE A 77 10.35 9.40 -1.79
N ASN A 78 10.32 9.98 -0.60
CA ASN A 78 11.23 11.01 -0.10
C ASN A 78 11.84 10.55 1.23
N GLN A 79 12.63 11.41 1.88
CA GLN A 79 13.29 11.07 3.16
C GLN A 79 12.31 10.57 4.24
N GLU A 80 11.07 11.06 4.27
CA GLU A 80 10.06 10.67 5.27
C GLU A 80 9.34 9.36 4.94
N THR A 81 9.45 8.89 3.70
CA THR A 81 8.67 7.75 3.18
C THR A 81 9.55 6.58 2.72
N SER A 82 10.87 6.70 2.94
CA SER A 82 11.89 5.66 2.70
C SER A 82 12.15 4.79 3.94
N PHE A 83 11.08 4.36 4.61
CA PHE A 83 11.10 3.47 5.79
C PHE A 83 10.62 2.03 5.56
N PRO A 84 9.98 1.60 4.43
CA PRO A 84 9.39 0.27 4.33
C PRO A 84 10.31 -0.91 4.72
N GLU A 85 11.60 -0.82 4.43
CA GLU A 85 12.58 -1.87 4.71
C GLU A 85 12.91 -2.02 6.20
N ASP A 86 12.65 -0.99 7.00
CA ASP A 86 12.87 -1.01 8.44
C ASP A 86 11.74 -1.73 9.19
N TYR A 87 10.54 -1.80 8.59
CA TYR A 87 9.32 -2.32 9.23
C TYR A 87 8.76 -3.60 8.58
N PHE A 88 9.03 -3.80 7.30
CA PHE A 88 8.53 -4.96 6.56
C PHE A 88 9.70 -5.81 6.09
N GLU A 89 9.52 -7.13 6.09
CA GLU A 89 10.54 -8.04 5.59
C GLU A 89 10.72 -7.88 4.07
N GLY A 90 11.94 -7.50 3.67
CA GLY A 90 12.37 -7.40 2.28
C GLY A 90 12.58 -5.96 1.81
N ASP A 91 13.07 -5.82 0.58
CA ASP A 91 13.33 -4.52 -0.04
C ASP A 91 12.04 -3.80 -0.51
N LEU A 92 12.17 -2.58 -1.03
CA LEU A 92 11.05 -1.83 -1.62
C LEU A 92 10.25 -2.62 -2.66
N TYR A 93 10.92 -3.45 -3.45
CA TYR A 93 10.26 -4.28 -4.47
C TYR A 93 9.38 -5.35 -3.80
N VAL A 94 9.88 -6.02 -2.77
CA VAL A 94 9.11 -6.98 -1.97
C VAL A 94 7.91 -6.28 -1.31
N PHE A 95 8.12 -5.13 -0.68
CA PHE A 95 7.03 -4.34 -0.09
C PHE A 95 5.92 -4.02 -1.10
N LEU A 96 6.27 -3.50 -2.28
CA LEU A 96 5.30 -3.11 -3.30
C LEU A 96 4.62 -4.33 -3.96
N THR A 97 5.33 -5.43 -4.15
CA THR A 97 4.74 -6.66 -4.71
C THR A 97 3.82 -7.37 -3.71
N ASN A 98 4.14 -7.35 -2.42
CA ASN A 98 3.24 -7.79 -1.36
C ASN A 98 2.00 -6.91 -1.29
N THR A 99 2.17 -5.59 -1.35
CA THR A 99 1.06 -4.62 -1.44
C THR A 99 0.15 -4.94 -2.62
N LEU A 100 0.70 -5.21 -3.81
CA LEU A 100 -0.06 -5.62 -4.99
C LEU A 100 -0.83 -6.92 -4.76
N THR A 101 -0.22 -7.89 -4.08
CA THR A 101 -0.85 -9.19 -3.78
C THR A 101 -2.08 -9.00 -2.91
N PHE A 102 -1.97 -8.25 -1.81
CA PHE A 102 -3.09 -7.94 -0.93
C PHE A 102 -4.17 -7.11 -1.63
N LEU A 103 -3.78 -6.08 -2.40
CA LEU A 103 -4.72 -5.27 -3.18
C LEU A 103 -5.52 -6.12 -4.16
N ASN A 104 -4.86 -7.00 -4.92
CA ASN A 104 -5.54 -7.87 -5.88
C ASN A 104 -6.54 -8.82 -5.19
N ARG A 105 -6.16 -9.39 -4.05
CA ARG A 105 -7.02 -10.28 -3.26
C ARG A 105 -8.27 -9.56 -2.77
N GLU A 106 -8.11 -8.39 -2.15
CA GLU A 106 -9.21 -7.60 -1.61
C GLU A 106 -10.13 -7.04 -2.70
N ILE A 107 -9.56 -6.52 -3.79
CA ILE A 107 -10.34 -6.05 -4.95
C ILE A 107 -11.18 -7.20 -5.52
N LYS A 108 -10.59 -8.40 -5.68
CA LYS A 108 -11.31 -9.58 -6.20
C LYS A 108 -12.43 -10.00 -5.25
N ALA A 109 -12.15 -10.09 -3.95
CA ALA A 109 -13.13 -10.50 -2.95
C ALA A 109 -14.34 -9.55 -2.89
N ARG A 110 -14.08 -8.24 -2.82
CA ARG A 110 -15.14 -7.21 -2.76
C ARG A 110 -15.94 -7.11 -4.05
N ARG A 111 -15.30 -7.26 -5.21
CA ARG A 111 -16.02 -7.34 -6.50
C ARG A 111 -16.95 -8.55 -6.54
N LEU A 112 -16.49 -9.73 -6.12
CA LEU A 112 -17.33 -10.94 -6.07
C LEU A 112 -18.54 -10.74 -5.14
N ALA A 113 -18.33 -10.18 -3.95
CA ALA A 113 -19.40 -9.89 -3.00
C ALA A 113 -20.43 -8.91 -3.59
N PHE A 114 -19.97 -7.86 -4.28
CA PHE A 114 -20.84 -6.91 -4.97
C PHE A 114 -21.68 -7.57 -6.06
N PHE A 115 -21.07 -8.39 -6.94
CA PHE A 115 -21.80 -9.12 -7.99
C PHE A 115 -22.81 -10.11 -7.42
N ARG A 116 -22.47 -10.84 -6.36
CA ARG A 116 -23.41 -11.72 -5.66
C ARG A 116 -24.61 -10.93 -5.14
N LYS A 117 -24.38 -9.82 -4.43
CA LYS A 117 -25.46 -8.97 -3.91
C LYS A 117 -26.36 -8.42 -5.02
N LEU A 118 -25.82 -8.16 -6.20
CA LEU A 118 -26.59 -7.69 -7.35
C LEU A 118 -27.45 -8.80 -7.97
N MET A 119 -26.94 -10.03 -8.05
CA MET A 119 -27.65 -11.17 -8.64
C MET A 119 -28.80 -11.70 -7.75
N TYR A 120 -28.65 -11.68 -6.42
CA TYR A 120 -29.67 -12.16 -5.47
C TYR A 120 -30.72 -11.10 -5.08
N ARG A 121 -30.73 -9.95 -5.78
CA ARG A 121 -31.67 -8.84 -5.53
C ARG A 121 -32.75 -8.71 -6.63
N ASN A 122 -32.87 -9.73 -7.48
CA ASN A 122 -34.01 -9.99 -8.37
C ASN A 122 -34.80 -11.18 -7.84
#